data_AF-A0A7C3BAZ9-F1
#
_entry.id   AF-A0A7C3BAZ9-F1
#
_cell.length_a   1.000
_cell.length_b   1.000
_cell.length_c   1.000
_cell.angle_alpha   90.00
_cell.angle_beta   90.00
_cell.angle_gamma   90.00
#
_symmetry.space_group_name_H-M   'P 1'
#
loop_
_entity.id
_entity.type
_entity.pdbx_description
1 polymer ?
#
loop_
_entity_poly.entity_id
_entity_poly.type
_entity_poly.pdbx_seq_one_letter_code
_entity_poly.pdbx_strand_id
1 'polypeptide(L)'
;PTRPPAATPTPALTVHIHDLHLKERKYEKDGDDWQAVVKIYVMDGEGDPVEHAEVIGNWNTNGDVLIASCTSKKNGDCDLKSGWIPPSESTTFTVTEIEYFPYMYTPADNEVPSWITVDYVPKYP
;
A
#
# COMPACT_ATOMS: atom_id res chain seq x y z
N PRO A 1 42.17 -17.07 26.84
CA PRO A 1 40.81 -16.51 26.98
C PRO A 1 39.92 -16.90 25.77
N THR A 2 38.93 -17.76 25.98
CA THR A 2 37.93 -18.16 24.97
C THR A 2 36.84 -17.10 24.87
N ARG A 3 36.56 -16.62 23.65
CA ARG A 3 35.54 -15.59 23.39
C ARG A 3 34.15 -16.15 23.76
N PRO A 4 33.28 -15.39 24.45
CA PRO A 4 31.91 -15.80 24.73
C PRO A 4 31.18 -16.16 23.42
N PRO A 5 30.27 -17.15 23.43
CA PRO A 5 29.43 -17.42 22.26
C PRO A 5 28.71 -16.14 21.86
N ALA A 6 28.72 -15.84 20.56
CA ALA A 6 27.95 -14.72 20.02
C ALA A 6 26.47 -14.98 20.30
N ALA A 7 25.78 -14.00 20.90
CA ALA A 7 24.33 -14.07 21.01
C ALA A 7 23.73 -14.19 19.60
N THR A 8 22.82 -15.13 19.41
CA THR A 8 22.01 -15.22 18.19
C THR A 8 21.24 -13.90 18.04
N PRO A 9 21.25 -13.24 16.87
CA PRO A 9 20.42 -12.06 16.68
C PRO A 9 18.95 -12.45 16.87
N THR A 10 18.23 -11.69 17.69
CA THR A 10 16.76 -11.78 17.72
C THR A 10 16.24 -11.53 16.31
N PRO A 11 15.36 -12.37 15.75
CA PRO A 11 14.77 -12.10 14.45
C PRO A 11 14.08 -10.72 14.50
N ALA A 12 14.31 -9.91 13.45
CA ALA A 12 13.65 -8.62 13.36
C ALA A 12 12.15 -8.84 13.15
N LEU A 13 11.32 -8.13 13.91
CA LEU A 13 9.88 -8.07 13.66
C LEU A 13 9.67 -7.17 12.45
N THR A 14 9.30 -7.75 11.32
CA THR A 14 9.10 -7.03 10.06
C THR A 14 7.65 -7.08 9.62
N VAL A 15 7.23 -6.01 8.95
CA VAL A 15 5.95 -5.91 8.26
C VAL A 15 6.21 -5.58 6.80
N HIS A 16 5.43 -6.13 5.88
CA HIS A 16 5.62 -5.94 4.45
C HIS A 16 4.29 -6.00 3.69
N ILE A 17 4.32 -5.60 2.42
CA ILE A 17 3.19 -5.68 1.50
C ILE A 17 3.18 -7.07 0.87
N HIS A 18 2.13 -7.83 1.17
CA HIS A 18 1.89 -9.12 0.54
C HIS A 18 1.20 -8.95 -0.82
N ASP A 19 0.22 -8.03 -0.90
CA ASP A 19 -0.52 -7.78 -2.13
C ASP A 19 -0.92 -6.29 -2.25
N LEU A 20 -0.92 -5.80 -3.49
CA LEU A 20 -1.30 -4.44 -3.86
C LEU A 20 -1.91 -4.50 -5.26
N HIS A 21 -3.21 -4.25 -5.35
CA HIS A 21 -3.91 -4.27 -6.62
C HIS A 21 -5.03 -3.23 -6.70
N LEU A 22 -5.42 -2.92 -7.93
CA LEU A 22 -6.60 -2.12 -8.19
C LEU A 22 -7.84 -2.92 -7.77
N LYS A 23 -8.62 -2.37 -6.83
CA LYS A 23 -9.90 -2.92 -6.42
C LYS A 23 -11.02 -2.50 -7.36
N GLU A 24 -11.14 -1.21 -7.62
CA GLU A 24 -12.18 -0.66 -8.49
C GLU A 24 -11.82 0.73 -9.01
N ARG A 25 -12.45 1.13 -10.12
CA ARG A 25 -12.52 2.52 -10.58
C ARG A 25 -13.91 3.04 -10.26
N LYS A 26 -13.98 4.18 -9.59
CA LYS A 26 -15.25 4.90 -9.37
C LYS A 26 -15.32 6.04 -10.34
N TYR A 27 -16.44 6.17 -11.03
CA TYR A 27 -16.69 7.31 -11.90
C TYR A 27 -17.64 8.24 -11.19
N GLU A 28 -17.44 9.53 -11.37
CA GLU A 28 -18.42 10.51 -10.97
C GLU A 28 -19.77 10.23 -11.67
N LYS A 29 -20.86 10.63 -11.01
CA LYS A 29 -22.20 10.37 -11.53
C LYS A 29 -22.53 11.26 -12.72
N ASP A 30 -22.13 12.52 -12.64
CA ASP A 30 -22.50 13.61 -13.56
C ASP A 30 -21.28 14.21 -14.30
N GLY A 31 -20.10 13.63 -14.10
CA GLY A 31 -18.83 14.05 -14.70
C GLY A 31 -18.04 12.89 -15.29
N ASP A 32 -16.95 13.20 -15.97
CA ASP A 32 -16.02 12.23 -16.56
C ASP A 32 -14.84 11.89 -15.63
N ASP A 33 -14.78 12.57 -14.48
CA ASP A 33 -13.77 12.34 -13.46
C ASP A 33 -13.94 10.96 -12.82
N TRP A 34 -12.81 10.39 -12.40
CA TRP A 34 -12.77 9.06 -11.85
C TRP A 34 -11.81 8.98 -10.66
N GLN A 35 -11.95 7.94 -9.86
CA GLN A 35 -11.15 7.70 -8.67
C GLN A 35 -10.68 6.24 -8.70
N ALA A 36 -9.39 6.03 -8.48
CA ALA A 36 -8.84 4.72 -8.23
C ALA A 36 -9.07 4.32 -6.77
N VAL A 37 -9.49 3.08 -6.56
CA VAL A 37 -9.47 2.44 -5.23
C VAL A 37 -8.51 1.27 -5.31
N VAL A 38 -7.43 1.32 -4.56
CA VAL A 38 -6.50 0.19 -4.41
C VAL A 38 -6.79 -0.55 -3.12
N LYS A 39 -6.56 -1.85 -3.14
CA LYS A 39 -6.54 -2.68 -1.94
C LYS A 39 -5.09 -3.10 -1.68
N ILE A 40 -4.69 -2.98 -0.42
CA ILE A 40 -3.38 -3.38 0.09
C ILE A 40 -3.60 -4.48 1.13
N TYR A 41 -2.79 -5.53 1.09
CA TYR A 41 -2.69 -6.54 2.13
C TYR A 41 -1.32 -6.47 2.81
N VAL A 42 -1.33 -6.41 4.13
CA VAL A 42 -0.16 -6.30 4.97
C VAL A 42 0.02 -7.59 5.78
N MET A 43 1.23 -8.14 5.76
CA MET A 43 1.61 -9.33 6.53
C MET A 43 2.88 -9.07 7.34
N ASP A 44 3.07 -9.85 8.40
CA ASP A 44 4.33 -9.89 9.13
C ASP A 44 5.33 -10.88 8.51
N GLY A 45 6.55 -10.94 9.05
CA GLY A 45 7.59 -11.86 8.59
C GLY A 45 7.28 -13.35 8.77
N GLU A 46 6.23 -13.73 9.50
CA GLU A 46 5.77 -15.11 9.65
C GLU A 46 4.66 -15.48 8.65
N GLY A 47 4.14 -14.50 7.91
CA GLY A 47 3.06 -14.66 6.92
C GLY A 47 1.67 -14.49 7.52
N ASP A 48 1.56 -13.97 8.74
CA ASP A 48 0.27 -13.68 9.38
C ASP A 48 -0.24 -12.28 8.97
N PRO A 49 -1.56 -12.12 8.74
CA PRO A 49 -2.13 -10.83 8.41
C PRO A 49 -2.03 -9.85 9.59
N VAL A 50 -1.62 -8.62 9.30
CA VAL A 50 -1.39 -7.60 10.33
C VAL A 50 -2.60 -6.68 10.44
N GLU A 51 -3.27 -6.70 11.59
CA GLU A 51 -4.35 -5.75 11.92
C GLU A 51 -3.79 -4.47 12.57
N HIS A 52 -4.45 -3.33 12.36
CA HIS A 52 -4.12 -2.02 12.96
C HIS A 52 -2.80 -1.37 12.51
N ALA A 53 -2.11 -1.92 11.51
CA ALA A 53 -1.00 -1.22 10.85
C ALA A 53 -1.53 -0.04 10.01
N GLU A 54 -0.93 1.13 10.15
CA GLU A 54 -1.22 2.30 9.30
C GLU A 54 -0.33 2.26 8.06
N VAL A 55 -0.94 2.09 6.89
CA VAL A 55 -0.27 2.15 5.59
C VAL A 55 -0.34 3.57 5.08
N ILE A 56 0.81 4.16 4.78
CA ILE A 56 0.95 5.51 4.25
C ILE A 56 1.51 5.43 2.84
N GLY A 57 0.90 6.17 1.93
CA GLY A 57 1.40 6.26 0.56
C GLY A 57 0.98 7.54 -0.14
N ASN A 58 1.50 7.67 -1.35
CA ASN A 58 1.33 8.84 -2.20
C ASN A 58 0.66 8.45 -3.50
N TRP A 59 -0.40 9.17 -3.86
CA TRP A 59 -0.91 9.21 -5.23
C TRP A 59 -0.16 10.29 -6.01
N ASN A 60 0.39 9.93 -7.15
CA ASN A 60 0.92 10.88 -8.13
C ASN A 60 0.05 10.86 -9.38
N THR A 61 -0.58 11.99 -9.68
CA THR A 61 -1.38 12.19 -10.89
C THR A 61 -0.81 13.40 -11.61
N ASN A 62 -0.23 13.20 -12.80
CA ASN A 62 0.36 14.28 -13.61
C ASN A 62 1.35 15.20 -12.87
N GLY A 63 2.08 14.66 -11.88
CA GLY A 63 3.03 15.42 -11.07
C GLY A 63 2.46 15.99 -9.78
N ASP A 64 1.14 16.02 -9.61
CA ASP A 64 0.49 16.38 -8.35
C ASP A 64 0.54 15.19 -7.39
N VAL A 65 1.04 15.46 -6.18
CA VAL A 65 1.20 14.45 -5.13
C VAL A 65 0.16 14.64 -4.04
N LEU A 66 -0.62 13.59 -3.77
CA LEU A 66 -1.58 13.51 -2.68
C LEU A 66 -1.18 12.38 -1.71
N ILE A 67 -0.87 12.75 -0.47
CA ILE A 67 -0.63 11.79 0.61
C ILE A 67 -1.97 11.21 1.08
N ALA A 68 -2.03 9.90 1.26
CA ALA A 68 -3.18 9.21 1.82
C ALA A 68 -2.74 8.06 2.72
N SER A 69 -3.53 7.75 3.75
CA SER A 69 -3.30 6.59 4.61
C SER A 69 -4.56 5.74 4.82
N CYS A 70 -4.35 4.47 5.17
CA CYS A 70 -5.39 3.58 5.66
C CYS A 70 -4.87 2.68 6.78
N THR A 71 -5.75 2.34 7.72
CA THR A 71 -5.46 1.34 8.75
C THR A 71 -5.94 -0.03 8.28
N SER A 72 -5.04 -1.02 8.31
CA SER A 72 -5.34 -2.43 8.05
C SER A 72 -6.39 -2.98 9.02
N LYS A 73 -7.33 -3.75 8.47
CA LYS A 73 -8.38 -4.44 9.23
C LYS A 73 -7.87 -5.80 9.69
N LYS A 74 -8.72 -6.54 10.41
CA LYS A 74 -8.44 -7.90 10.90
C LYS A 74 -7.79 -8.86 9.90
N ASN A 75 -8.11 -8.74 8.61
CA ASN A 75 -7.56 -9.63 7.58
C ASN A 75 -6.28 -9.07 6.92
N GLY A 76 -5.65 -8.06 7.52
CA GLY A 76 -4.48 -7.39 6.94
C GLY A 76 -4.81 -6.41 5.82
N ASP A 77 -6.08 -6.29 5.40
CA ASP A 77 -6.46 -5.49 4.24
C ASP A 77 -6.86 -4.05 4.61
N CYS A 78 -6.46 -3.09 3.77
CA CYS A 78 -7.09 -1.78 3.73
C CYS A 78 -7.26 -1.25 2.31
N ASP A 79 -8.28 -0.40 2.15
CA ASP A 79 -8.60 0.24 0.88
C ASP A 79 -8.15 1.70 0.93
N LEU A 80 -7.40 2.13 -0.09
CA LEU A 80 -6.99 3.51 -0.27
C LEU A 80 -7.59 4.08 -1.54
N LYS A 81 -8.08 5.31 -1.45
CA LYS A 81 -8.70 6.02 -2.56
C LYS A 81 -7.78 7.14 -3.02
N SER A 82 -7.71 7.35 -4.33
CA SER A 82 -7.10 8.56 -4.90
C SER A 82 -7.99 9.78 -4.64
N GLY A 83 -7.50 10.97 -5.04
CA GLY A 83 -8.40 12.08 -5.36
C GLY A 83 -9.27 11.79 -6.58
N TRP A 84 -10.12 12.75 -6.97
CA TRP A 84 -10.73 12.73 -8.30
C TRP A 84 -9.67 13.05 -9.35
N ILE A 85 -9.67 12.27 -10.42
CA ILE A 85 -8.70 12.30 -11.50
C ILE A 85 -9.47 12.64 -12.78
N PRO A 86 -9.01 13.61 -13.58
CA PRO A 86 -9.59 13.91 -14.87
C PRO A 86 -9.62 12.69 -15.81
N PRO A 87 -10.57 12.64 -16.76
CA PRO A 87 -10.55 11.62 -17.80
C PRO A 87 -9.24 11.67 -18.59
N SER A 88 -8.84 10.54 -19.16
CA SER A 88 -7.59 10.33 -19.92
C SER A 88 -6.27 10.39 -19.13
N GLU A 89 -6.30 10.74 -17.85
CA GLU A 89 -5.12 10.72 -17.00
C GLU A 89 -4.91 9.35 -16.34
N SER A 90 -3.67 9.05 -15.97
CA SER A 90 -3.30 7.90 -15.13
C SER A 90 -2.83 8.40 -13.77
N THR A 91 -2.99 7.58 -12.74
CA THR A 91 -2.42 7.85 -11.41
C THR A 91 -1.52 6.72 -10.97
N THR A 92 -0.47 7.01 -10.20
CA THR A 92 0.37 5.99 -9.57
C THR A 92 0.29 6.11 -8.07
N PHE A 93 -0.14 5.04 -7.40
CA PHE A 93 -0.03 4.93 -5.95
C PHE A 93 1.31 4.32 -5.58
N THR A 94 1.99 4.85 -4.57
CA THR A 94 3.22 4.29 -4.00
C THR A 94 3.11 4.25 -2.49
N VAL A 95 3.22 3.06 -1.89
CA VAL A 95 3.36 2.90 -0.44
C VAL A 95 4.76 3.35 -0.04
N THR A 96 4.82 4.30 0.88
CA THR A 96 6.06 4.85 1.40
C THR A 96 6.42 4.30 2.77
N GLU A 97 5.40 3.99 3.59
CA GLU A 97 5.60 3.59 4.98
C GLU A 97 4.46 2.70 5.48
N ILE A 98 4.77 1.82 6.43
CA ILE A 98 3.79 1.10 7.24
C ILE A 98 4.18 1.29 8.71
N GLU A 99 3.34 1.98 9.48
CA GLU A 99 3.54 2.18 10.91
C GLU A 99 2.82 1.08 11.70
N TYR A 100 3.60 0.24 12.40
CA TYR A 100 3.05 -0.82 13.25
C TYR A 100 4.05 -1.26 14.33
N PHE A 101 4.12 -0.55 15.45
CA PHE A 101 5.09 -0.88 16.51
C PHE A 101 4.81 -2.25 17.16
N PRO A 102 5.83 -3.09 17.43
CA PRO A 102 7.27 -2.87 17.25
C PRO A 102 7.85 -3.33 15.89
N TYR A 103 7.01 -3.63 14.91
CA TYR A 103 7.43 -4.09 13.60
C TYR A 103 7.98 -2.94 12.76
N MET A 104 8.96 -3.26 11.91
CA MET A 104 9.56 -2.32 10.97
C MET A 104 9.14 -2.65 9.55
N TYR A 105 8.63 -1.66 8.82
CA TYR A 105 8.34 -1.83 7.40
C TYR A 105 9.64 -2.08 6.64
N THR A 106 9.71 -3.21 5.94
CA THR A 106 10.88 -3.63 5.17
C THR A 106 10.49 -3.80 3.69
N PRO A 107 10.62 -2.75 2.85
CA PRO A 107 10.20 -2.82 1.44
C PRO A 107 10.87 -3.93 0.62
N ALA A 108 12.06 -4.37 1.03
CA ALA A 108 12.78 -5.46 0.39
C ALA A 108 12.09 -6.84 0.59
N ASP A 109 11.22 -6.95 1.60
CA ASP A 109 10.46 -8.16 1.91
C ASP A 109 9.09 -8.17 1.21
N ASN A 110 8.72 -7.10 0.49
CA ASN A 110 7.45 -7.05 -0.23
C ASN A 110 7.40 -8.15 -1.31
N GLU A 111 6.26 -8.85 -1.40
CA GLU A 111 6.03 -9.89 -2.41
C GLU A 111 5.57 -9.32 -3.76
N VAL A 112 5.12 -8.06 -3.75
CA VAL A 112 4.72 -7.27 -4.92
C VAL A 112 5.44 -5.92 -4.93
N PRO A 113 5.48 -5.20 -6.06
CA PRO A 113 5.95 -3.82 -6.06
C PRO A 113 5.21 -2.95 -5.04
N SER A 114 5.90 -2.02 -4.39
CA SER A 114 5.27 -1.05 -3.47
C SER A 114 4.50 0.06 -4.20
N TRP A 115 4.20 -0.12 -5.49
CA TRP A 115 3.51 0.86 -6.30
C TRP A 115 2.62 0.19 -7.36
N ILE A 116 1.59 0.91 -7.79
CA ILE A 116 0.72 0.50 -8.89
C ILE A 116 0.28 1.73 -9.69
N THR A 117 0.40 1.64 -11.02
CA THR A 117 -0.17 2.63 -11.95
C THR A 117 -1.56 2.17 -12.38
N VAL A 118 -2.52 3.08 -12.33
CA VAL A 118 -3.90 2.86 -12.74
C VAL A 118 -4.20 3.82 -13.87
N ASP A 119 -4.44 3.25 -15.05
CA ASP A 119 -4.86 4.02 -16.22
C ASP A 119 -6.37 4.28 -16.20
N TYR A 120 -6.75 5.42 -16.78
CA TYR A 120 -8.12 5.71 -17.12
C TYR A 120 -8.70 4.64 -18.05
N VAL A 121 -9.92 4.22 -17.76
CA VAL A 121 -10.74 3.40 -18.66
C VAL A 121 -12.06 4.13 -18.83
N PRO A 122 -12.54 4.39 -20.06
CA PRO A 122 -13.85 4.99 -20.26
C PRO A 122 -14.95 4.15 -19.60
N LYS A 123 -15.93 4.83 -18.97
CA LYS A 123 -17.08 4.17 -18.35
C LYS A 123 -17.93 3.39 -19.37
N TYR A 124 -17.95 3.85 -20.62
CA TYR A 124 -18.62 3.21 -21.74
C TYR A 124 -17.69 3.23 -22.97
N PRO A 125 -17.58 2.11 -23.72
CA PRO A 125 -16.77 2.03 -24.94
C PRO A 125 -17.37 2.79 -26.12
#